data_AF-A0AAX0RYV3-F1
#
_entry.id   AF-A0AAX0RYV3-F1
#
_cell.length_a   1.000
_cell.length_b   1.000
_cell.length_c   1.000
_cell.angle_alpha   90.00
_cell.angle_beta   90.00
_cell.angle_gamma   90.00
#
_symmetry.space_group_name_H-M   'P 1'
#
loop_
_entity.id
_entity.type
_entity.pdbx_description
1 polymer ?
#
loop_
_entity_poly.entity_id
_entity_poly.type
_entity_poly.pdbx_seq_one_letter_code
_entity_poly.pdbx_strand_id
1 'polypeptide(L)'
;MNHSYQDALAFLGIEGAHPGGFELTKQLLKNEKIDQSTKILDAGCGTGQTSQFLAQHFLCQVFALDNHPEMVKHANQRFQQANIPSNVYMNSIEDLPFTNNYFDFIMAESTTAFTSTIIQMLGKALQEEGYQVLLIIGLS
;
A
#
# COMPACT_ATOMS: atom_id res chain seq x y z
N MET A 1 -22.39 13.26 -13.45
CA MET A 1 -21.14 12.84 -12.80
C MET A 1 -21.37 11.45 -12.27
N ASN A 2 -20.67 10.46 -12.78
CA ASN A 2 -20.75 9.10 -12.26
C ASN A 2 -19.75 9.06 -11.10
N HIS A 3 -20.23 9.20 -9.87
CA HIS A 3 -19.35 9.12 -8.70
C HIS A 3 -18.98 7.66 -8.52
N SER A 4 -17.70 7.33 -8.70
CA SER A 4 -17.22 5.98 -8.47
C SER A 4 -17.24 5.67 -6.97
N TYR A 5 -17.24 4.38 -6.62
CA TYR A 5 -17.11 3.94 -5.23
C TYR A 5 -15.84 4.52 -4.57
N GLN A 6 -14.75 4.67 -5.33
CA GLN A 6 -13.50 5.27 -4.87
C GLN A 6 -13.64 6.77 -4.57
N ASP A 7 -14.37 7.51 -5.41
CA ASP A 7 -14.65 8.93 -5.15
C ASP A 7 -15.45 9.12 -3.84
N ALA A 8 -16.41 8.22 -3.58
CA ALA A 8 -17.20 8.25 -2.36
C ALA A 8 -16.34 7.93 -1.12
N LEU A 9 -15.50 6.89 -1.18
CA LEU A 9 -14.58 6.56 -0.08
C LEU A 9 -13.59 7.70 0.19
N ALA A 10 -13.00 8.28 -0.87
CA ALA A 10 -12.07 9.40 -0.77
C ALA A 10 -12.74 10.62 -0.12
N PHE A 11 -13.92 11.01 -0.63
CA PHE A 11 -14.65 12.16 -0.12
C PHE A 11 -15.09 11.98 1.34
N LEU A 12 -15.52 10.77 1.71
CA LEU A 12 -15.96 10.45 3.07
C LEU A 12 -14.80 10.14 4.03
N GLY A 13 -13.57 10.04 3.52
CA GLY A 13 -12.39 9.68 4.31
C GLY A 13 -12.49 8.30 4.95
N ILE A 14 -13.21 7.36 4.32
CA ILE A 14 -13.41 6.01 4.89
C ILE A 14 -12.09 5.24 4.84
N GLU A 15 -11.68 4.71 5.98
CA GLU A 15 -10.47 3.89 6.15
C GLU A 15 -10.82 2.41 6.25
N GLY A 16 -9.86 1.52 5.96
CA GLY A 16 -10.04 0.08 6.17
C GLY A 16 -11.16 -0.55 5.33
N ALA A 17 -11.52 0.07 4.20
CA ALA A 17 -12.57 -0.38 3.29
C ALA A 17 -12.13 -1.57 2.44
N HIS A 18 -11.65 -2.63 3.11
CA HIS A 18 -11.22 -3.90 2.52
C HIS A 18 -11.85 -5.08 3.27
N PRO A 19 -12.25 -6.16 2.56
CA PRO A 19 -12.70 -7.41 3.18
C PRO A 19 -11.72 -7.94 4.23
N GLY A 20 -12.23 -8.31 5.41
CA GLY A 20 -11.43 -8.72 6.57
C GLY A 20 -10.99 -7.58 7.49
N GLY A 21 -10.99 -6.33 6.99
CA GLY A 21 -10.70 -5.12 7.76
C GLY A 21 -9.27 -5.04 8.29
N PHE A 22 -8.95 -3.88 8.87
CA PHE A 22 -7.58 -3.54 9.31
C PHE A 22 -6.98 -4.50 10.34
N GLU A 23 -7.80 -5.18 11.15
CA GLU A 23 -7.30 -6.14 12.14
C GLU A 23 -6.74 -7.42 11.48
N LEU A 24 -7.34 -7.88 10.38
CA LEU A 24 -6.80 -9.01 9.61
C LEU A 24 -5.43 -8.66 9.02
N THR A 25 -5.30 -7.44 8.47
CA THR A 25 -4.01 -6.92 7.97
C THR A 25 -2.93 -6.99 9.03
N LYS A 26 -3.21 -6.53 10.26
CA LYS A 26 -2.27 -6.65 11.38
C LYS A 26 -1.92 -8.09 11.72
N GLN A 27 -2.89 -9.00 11.69
CA GLN A 27 -2.63 -10.42 11.99
C GLN A 27 -1.72 -11.08 10.95
N LEU A 28 -1.91 -10.76 9.67
CA LEU A 28 -1.06 -11.27 8.61
C LEU A 28 0.38 -10.75 8.76
N LEU A 29 0.53 -9.44 9.03
CA LEU A 29 1.83 -8.81 9.20
C LEU A 29 2.62 -9.28 10.44
N LYS A 30 1.96 -9.80 11.48
CA LYS A 30 2.64 -10.28 12.70
C LYS A 30 3.60 -11.45 12.45
N ASN A 31 3.36 -12.25 11.42
CA ASN A 31 4.19 -13.41 11.12
C ASN A 31 5.32 -13.08 10.16
N GLU A 32 5.35 -11.84 9.66
CA GLU A 32 6.33 -11.36 8.69
C GLU A 32 7.59 -10.85 9.37
N LYS A 33 8.74 -11.05 8.73
CA LYS A 33 10.03 -10.57 9.24
C LYS A 33 10.28 -9.14 8.78
N ILE A 34 9.60 -8.20 9.44
CA ILE A 34 9.72 -6.77 9.16
C ILE A 34 10.46 -6.09 10.31
N ASP A 35 11.48 -5.30 9.96
CA ASP A 35 12.24 -4.49 10.91
C ASP A 35 12.54 -3.09 10.34
N GLN A 36 13.35 -2.31 11.07
CA GLN A 36 13.70 -0.94 10.72
C GLN A 36 14.48 -0.79 9.40
N SER A 37 15.13 -1.86 8.94
CA SER A 37 15.88 -1.88 7.69
C SER A 37 15.01 -2.21 6.48
N THR A 38 13.82 -2.79 6.70
CA THR A 38 12.90 -3.18 5.64
C THR A 38 12.36 -1.97 4.89
N LYS A 39 12.38 -2.03 3.55
CA LYS A 39 11.66 -1.10 2.67
C LYS A 39 10.40 -1.76 2.14
N ILE A 40 9.26 -1.12 2.38
CA ILE A 40 7.95 -1.62 1.99
C ILE A 40 7.30 -0.68 0.98
N LEU A 41 6.79 -1.24 -0.11
CA LEU A 41 5.86 -0.54 -1.01
C LEU A 41 4.41 -0.90 -0.62
N ASP A 42 3.62 0.11 -0.29
CA ASP A 42 2.15 0.02 -0.13
C ASP A 42 1.50 0.55 -1.43
N ALA A 43 1.16 -0.37 -2.33
CA ALA A 43 0.67 -0.09 -3.67
C ALA A 43 -0.87 -0.04 -3.70
N GLY A 44 -1.41 1.13 -4.01
CA GLY A 44 -2.82 1.45 -3.80
C GLY A 44 -3.12 1.75 -2.34
N CYS A 45 -2.29 2.60 -1.71
CA CYS A 45 -2.32 2.84 -0.27
C CYS A 45 -3.61 3.50 0.24
N GLY A 46 -4.48 4.00 -0.65
CA GLY A 46 -5.67 4.76 -0.31
C GLY A 46 -5.31 5.96 0.57
N THR A 47 -6.02 6.14 1.68
CA THR A 47 -5.70 7.22 2.62
C THR A 47 -4.42 6.98 3.42
N GLY A 48 -3.77 5.80 3.33
CA GLY A 48 -2.48 5.49 3.98
C GLY A 48 -2.57 4.90 5.39
N GLN A 49 -3.68 4.23 5.75
CA GLN A 49 -3.88 3.68 7.10
C GLN A 49 -2.87 2.56 7.40
N THR A 50 -2.75 1.58 6.50
CA THR A 50 -1.75 0.51 6.61
C THR A 50 -0.34 1.07 6.58
N SER A 51 -0.04 1.96 5.64
CA SER A 51 1.24 2.66 5.57
C SER A 51 1.68 3.31 6.89
N GLN A 52 0.79 4.04 7.56
CA GLN A 52 1.09 4.65 8.86
C GLN A 52 1.40 3.57 9.91
N PHE A 53 0.60 2.51 9.97
CA PHE A 53 0.80 1.43 10.92
C PHE A 53 2.13 0.72 10.72
N LEU A 54 2.51 0.42 9.48
CA LEU A 54 3.79 -0.20 9.17
C LEU A 54 4.96 0.64 9.69
N ALA A 55 4.96 1.94 9.37
CA ALA A 55 6.01 2.86 9.77
C ALA A 55 6.09 3.04 11.29
N GLN A 56 4.96 3.07 12.01
CA GLN A 56 4.97 3.29 13.46
C GLN A 56 5.22 1.99 14.26
N HIS A 57 4.71 0.87 13.78
CA HIS A 57 4.77 -0.41 14.51
C HIS A 57 6.10 -1.13 14.29
N PHE A 58 6.55 -1.20 13.03
CA PHE A 58 7.80 -1.88 12.68
C PHE A 58 8.98 -0.92 12.54
N LEU A 59 8.73 0.39 12.54
CA LEU A 59 9.76 1.43 12.37
C LEU A 59 10.52 1.29 11.03
N CYS A 60 9.87 0.65 10.04
CA CYS A 60 10.41 0.40 8.71
C CYS A 60 10.25 1.61 7.78
N GLN A 61 10.87 1.54 6.61
CA GLN A 61 10.72 2.55 5.56
C GLN A 61 9.52 2.20 4.68
N VAL A 62 8.48 3.03 4.74
CA VAL A 62 7.27 2.84 3.94
C VAL A 62 7.26 3.81 2.77
N PHE A 63 6.91 3.29 1.60
CA PHE A 63 6.67 4.04 0.37
C PHE A 63 5.22 3.79 -0.03
N ALA A 64 4.40 4.83 0.02
CA ALA A 64 2.97 4.75 -0.22
C ALA A 64 2.66 5.28 -1.62
N LEU A 65 1.88 4.56 -2.41
CA LEU A 65 1.56 4.95 -3.78
C LEU A 65 0.08 4.79 -4.04
N ASP A 66 -0.55 5.81 -4.61
CA ASP A 66 -1.94 5.78 -5.07
C ASP A 66 -2.11 6.68 -6.29
N ASN A 67 -3.01 6.34 -7.20
CA ASN A 67 -3.26 7.15 -8.39
C ASN A 67 -4.34 8.22 -8.17
N HIS A 68 -5.09 8.14 -7.07
CA HIS A 68 -6.18 9.06 -6.78
C HIS A 68 -5.68 10.28 -5.98
N PRO A 69 -5.84 11.51 -6.50
CA PRO A 69 -5.23 12.70 -5.91
C PRO A 69 -5.70 12.98 -4.47
N GLU A 70 -6.99 12.78 -4.17
CA GLU A 70 -7.49 12.96 -2.80
C GLU A 70 -6.96 11.87 -1.83
N MET A 71 -6.74 10.63 -2.29
CA MET A 71 -6.16 9.57 -1.46
C MET A 71 -4.72 9.93 -1.09
N VAL A 72 -3.91 10.35 -2.06
CA VAL A 72 -2.54 10.83 -1.87
C VAL A 72 -2.48 12.02 -0.91
N LYS A 73 -3.42 12.96 -1.02
CA LYS A 73 -3.53 14.10 -0.11
C LYS A 73 -3.82 13.66 1.32
N HIS A 74 -4.77 12.75 1.53
CA HIS A 74 -5.05 12.18 2.85
C HIS A 74 -3.86 11.40 3.42
N ALA A 75 -3.18 10.61 2.59
CA ALA A 75 -1.97 9.88 3.00
C ALA A 75 -0.84 10.81 3.43
N ASN A 76 -0.60 11.89 2.67
CA ASN A 76 0.39 12.90 3.05
C ASN A 76 0.05 13.58 4.37
N GLN A 77 -1.20 13.97 4.57
CA GLN A 77 -1.66 14.57 5.83
C GLN A 77 -1.47 13.61 7.00
N ARG A 78 -1.80 12.33 6.82
CA ARG A 78 -1.60 11.28 7.82
C ARG A 78 -0.13 11.12 8.19
N PHE A 79 0.75 11.04 7.20
CA PHE A 79 2.20 10.93 7.42
C PHE A 79 2.74 12.13 8.18
N GLN A 80 2.32 13.34 7.78
CA GLN A 80 2.71 14.58 8.45
C GLN A 80 2.25 14.60 9.92
N GLN A 81 0.99 14.26 10.19
CA GLN A 81 0.45 14.21 11.56
C GLN A 81 1.13 13.15 12.43
N ALA A 82 1.56 12.05 11.82
CA ALA A 82 2.26 10.95 12.49
C ALA A 82 3.79 11.16 12.61
N ASN A 83 4.33 12.27 12.08
CA ASN A 83 5.77 12.54 11.99
C ASN A 83 6.56 11.44 11.25
N ILE A 84 5.96 10.87 10.21
CA ILE A 84 6.58 9.86 9.33
C ILE A 84 7.22 10.57 8.13
N PRO A 85 8.42 10.17 7.67
CA PRO A 85 9.00 10.69 6.43
C PRO A 85 8.04 10.58 5.25
N SER A 86 7.82 11.69 4.54
CA SER A 86 6.88 11.74 3.40
C SER A 86 7.46 11.03 2.18
N ASN A 87 7.10 9.76 2.05
CA ASN A 87 7.37 8.91 0.89
C ASN A 87 6.04 8.52 0.22
N VAL A 88 5.18 9.51 -0.07
CA VAL A 88 3.88 9.31 -0.68
C VAL A 88 3.91 9.78 -2.14
N TYR A 89 3.54 8.92 -3.07
CA TYR A 89 3.66 9.15 -4.51
C TYR A 89 2.29 9.07 -5.19
N MET A 90 2.02 10.05 -6.06
CA MET A 90 0.87 9.99 -6.96
C MET A 90 1.29 9.34 -8.27
N ASN A 91 1.11 8.02 -8.39
CA ASN A 91 1.37 7.32 -9.64
C ASN A 91 0.49 6.09 -9.81
N SER A 92 0.46 5.52 -11.02
CA SER A 92 -0.12 4.20 -11.26
C SER A 92 0.82 3.10 -10.77
N ILE A 93 0.26 1.99 -10.29
CA ILE A 93 1.05 0.80 -9.95
C ILE A 93 1.70 0.18 -11.22
N GLU A 94 1.16 0.48 -12.40
CA GLU A 94 1.73 0.04 -13.68
C GLU A 94 2.96 0.85 -14.11
N ASP A 95 3.20 2.00 -13.48
CA ASP A 95 4.31 2.91 -13.77
C ASP A 95 5.05 3.25 -12.48
N LEU A 96 5.74 2.25 -11.90
CA LEU A 96 6.47 2.47 -10.65
C LEU A 96 7.77 3.25 -10.91
N PRO A 97 8.01 4.37 -10.21
CA PRO A 97 9.23 5.19 -10.36
C PRO A 97 10.44 4.58 -9.62
N PHE A 98 10.52 3.25 -9.54
CA PHE A 98 11.53 2.53 -8.77
C PHE A 98 12.27 1.55 -9.66
N THR A 99 13.57 1.38 -9.41
CA THR A 99 14.36 0.35 -10.07
C THR A 99 13.91 -1.03 -9.61
N ASN A 100 14.17 -2.06 -10.42
CA ASN A 100 14.01 -3.44 -9.98
C ASN A 100 14.76 -3.64 -8.65
N ASN A 101 14.22 -4.52 -7.81
CA ASN A 101 14.85 -4.97 -6.57
C ASN A 101 15.02 -3.90 -5.46
N TYR A 102 14.18 -2.85 -5.46
CA TYR A 102 14.28 -1.76 -4.49
C TYR A 102 13.60 -2.03 -3.13
N PHE A 103 12.50 -2.80 -3.10
CA PHE A 103 11.66 -3.01 -1.92
C PHE A 103 11.73 -4.43 -1.41
N ASP A 104 11.99 -4.66 -0.13
CA ASP A 104 12.01 -6.01 0.46
C ASP A 104 10.61 -6.63 0.55
N PHE A 105 9.58 -5.80 0.66
CA PHE A 105 8.19 -6.21 0.79
C PHE A 105 7.27 -5.36 -0.08
N ILE A 106 6.29 -5.99 -0.74
CA ILE A 106 5.26 -5.28 -1.52
C ILE A 106 3.89 -5.70 -1.00
N MET A 107 3.07 -4.71 -0.68
CA MET A 107 1.69 -4.85 -0.26
C MET A 107 0.74 -4.20 -1.24
N ALA A 108 -0.42 -4.82 -1.42
CA ALA A 108 -1.55 -4.24 -2.13
C ALA A 108 -2.84 -4.74 -1.48
N GLU A 109 -3.66 -3.82 -0.96
CA GLU A 109 -4.90 -4.12 -0.26
C GLU A 109 -6.11 -3.51 -0.97
N SER A 110 -7.07 -4.33 -1.38
CA SER A 110 -8.35 -3.90 -2.01
C SER A 110 -8.25 -2.79 -3.06
N THR A 111 -7.16 -2.79 -3.82
CA THR A 111 -6.96 -1.93 -4.97
C THR A 111 -7.68 -2.54 -6.19
N THR A 112 -8.40 -1.74 -6.96
CA THR A 112 -9.04 -2.20 -8.22
C THR A 112 -8.02 -2.52 -9.31
N ALA A 113 -6.73 -2.28 -9.05
CA ALA A 113 -5.64 -2.50 -9.99
C ALA A 113 -5.20 -3.97 -10.08
N PHE A 114 -6.00 -4.96 -9.62
CA PHE A 114 -5.76 -6.38 -9.88
C PHE A 114 -5.89 -6.72 -11.39
N THR A 115 -5.07 -6.10 -12.23
CA THR A 115 -4.79 -6.51 -13.60
C THR A 115 -3.77 -7.64 -13.56
N SER A 116 -3.84 -8.53 -14.54
CA SER A 116 -2.87 -9.63 -14.73
C SER A 116 -1.41 -9.14 -14.73
N THR A 117 -1.19 -7.87 -15.07
CA THR A 117 0.10 -7.17 -15.03
C THR A 117 0.66 -7.04 -13.61
N ILE A 118 -0.14 -6.70 -12.60
CA ILE A 118 0.33 -6.63 -11.21
C ILE A 118 0.75 -8.01 -10.71
N ILE A 119 -0.02 -9.06 -11.01
CA ILE A 119 0.35 -10.43 -10.66
C ILE A 119 1.65 -10.84 -11.37
N GLN A 120 1.88 -10.40 -12.60
CA GLN A 120 3.15 -10.65 -13.32
C GLN A 120 4.32 -9.83 -12.79
N MET A 121 4.11 -8.57 -12.40
CA MET A 121 5.15 -7.72 -11.79
C MET A 121 5.54 -8.25 -10.41
N LEU A 122 4.55 -8.59 -9.58
CA LEU A 122 4.75 -9.30 -8.32
C LEU A 122 5.39 -10.68 -8.56
N GLY A 123 4.96 -11.40 -9.60
CA GLY A 123 5.52 -12.69 -10.00
C GLY A 123 6.98 -12.63 -10.45
N LYS A 124 7.40 -11.57 -11.14
CA LYS A 124 8.80 -11.33 -11.50
C LYS A 124 9.64 -10.96 -10.27
N ALA A 125 9.12 -10.14 -9.36
CA ALA A 125 9.76 -9.90 -8.06
C ALA A 125 9.91 -11.23 -7.28
N LEU A 126 8.88 -12.08 -7.25
CA LEU A 126 8.89 -13.38 -6.58
C LEU A 126 9.88 -14.40 -7.18
N GLN A 127 10.30 -14.25 -8.45
CA GLN A 127 11.15 -15.22 -9.13
C GLN A 127 12.65 -14.92 -9.04
N GLU A 128 13.05 -13.67 -8.81
CA GLU A 128 14.47 -13.32 -8.90
C GLU A 128 15.20 -13.32 -7.55
N GLU A 129 14.82 -12.61 -6.49
CA GLU A 129 15.62 -12.62 -5.24
C GLU A 129 14.84 -12.25 -3.97
N GLY A 130 14.26 -13.22 -3.24
CA GLY A 130 13.96 -13.08 -1.81
C GLY A 130 12.83 -12.12 -1.40
N TYR A 131 12.06 -11.56 -2.33
CA TYR A 131 10.93 -10.68 -2.02
C TYR A 131 9.76 -11.43 -1.40
N GLN A 132 9.21 -10.87 -0.32
CA GLN A 132 7.97 -11.38 0.27
C GLN A 132 6.82 -10.46 -0.11
N VAL A 133 5.86 -11.01 -0.84
CA VAL A 133 4.69 -10.29 -1.34
C VAL A 133 3.48 -10.70 -0.53
N LEU A 134 2.84 -9.73 0.13
CA LEU A 134 1.58 -9.96 0.84
C LEU A 134 0.44 -9.28 0.10
N LEU A 135 -0.41 -10.12 -0.49
CA LEU A 135 -1.59 -9.69 -1.22
C LEU A 135 -2.82 -9.87 -0.32
N ILE A 136 -3.41 -8.76 0.12
CA ILE A 136 -4.67 -8.81 0.86
C ILE A 136 -5.79 -8.49 -0.12
N ILE A 137 -6.24 -9.55 -0.81
CA ILE A 137 -7.31 -9.45 -1.80
C ILE A 137 -8.62 -9.20 -1.04
N GLY A 138 -9.25 -8.07 -1.34
CA GLY A 138 -10.65 -7.91 -1.05
C GLY A 138 -11.45 -8.84 -1.94
N LEU A 139 -12.01 -9.92 -1.40
CA LEU A 139 -13.00 -10.71 -2.11
C LEU A 139 -14.20 -9.80 -2.41
N SER A 140 -14.33 -9.42 -3.68
CA SER A 140 -15.53 -8.80 -4.26
C SER A 140 -16.71 -9.75 -4.23
#